data_AF-A0A1V4PVW2-F1
#
_entry.id   AF-A0A1V4PVW2-F1
#
_cell.length_a   1.000
_cell.length_b   1.000
_cell.length_c   1.000
_cell.angle_alpha   90.00
_cell.angle_beta   90.00
_cell.angle_gamma   90.00
#
_symmetry.space_group_name_H-M   'P 1'
#
loop_
_entity.id
_entity.type
_entity.pdbx_description
1 polymer ?
#
loop_
_entity_poly.entity_id
_entity_poly.type
_entity_poly.pdbx_seq_one_letter_code
_entity_poly.pdbx_strand_id
1 'polypeptide(L)'
;MSGVRATYGDPVAHADRRFPRTMHPALSTIDDVQICSPNHMYHEEALATLRAGKHAVCEKPLAMTSAQAMEFRDVAEASAVVHAVCEEAYRTDEVTALSANAVVRSTCR
;
A
#
# COMPACT_ATOMS: atom_id res chain seq x y z
N MET A 1 10.16 28.42 -1.48
CA MET A 1 10.14 27.03 -0.98
C MET A 1 9.02 26.28 -1.71
N SER A 2 9.33 25.58 -2.80
CA SER A 2 8.34 24.74 -3.50
C SER A 2 8.41 23.32 -2.94
N GLY A 3 7.49 23.00 -2.04
CA GLY A 3 7.28 21.63 -1.54
C GLY A 3 5.84 21.21 -1.75
N VAL A 4 5.55 19.91 -1.66
CA VAL A 4 4.23 19.31 -1.93
C VAL A 4 3.09 20.10 -1.27
N ARG A 5 3.24 20.48 0.00
CA ARG A 5 2.27 21.32 0.73
C ARG A 5 2.02 22.69 0.10
N ALA A 6 3.07 23.36 -0.37
CA ALA A 6 2.95 24.67 -1.00
C ALA A 6 2.35 24.59 -2.42
N THR A 7 2.52 23.45 -3.10
CA THR A 7 2.05 23.24 -4.47
C THR A 7 0.62 22.69 -4.53
N TYR A 8 0.29 21.73 -3.67
CA TYR A 8 -0.97 20.98 -3.71
C TYR A 8 -1.92 21.30 -2.55
N GLY A 9 -1.53 22.17 -1.62
CA GLY A 9 -2.35 22.53 -0.47
C GLY A 9 -2.53 21.40 0.55
N ASP A 10 -1.73 20.33 0.45
CA ASP A 10 -1.83 19.17 1.31
C ASP A 10 -1.62 19.57 2.78
N PRO A 11 -2.61 19.35 3.68
CA PRO A 11 -2.51 19.79 5.07
C PRO A 11 -1.32 19.15 5.78
N VAL A 12 -0.87 17.98 5.31
CA VAL A 12 0.13 17.15 5.98
C VAL A 12 1.12 16.60 4.94
N ALA A 13 2.32 17.19 4.87
CA ALA A 13 3.41 16.70 4.04
C ALA A 13 4.62 16.34 4.91
N HIS A 14 5.09 15.11 4.78
CA HIS A 14 6.27 14.61 5.48
C HIS A 14 7.35 14.18 4.51
N ALA A 15 8.61 14.42 4.88
CA ALA A 15 9.78 13.92 4.16
C ALA A 15 10.35 12.63 4.77
N ASP A 16 9.81 12.19 5.93
CA ASP A 16 10.27 11.00 6.62
C ASP A 16 9.65 9.75 6.01
N ARG A 17 10.50 8.86 5.48
CA ARG A 17 10.08 7.59 4.87
C ARG A 17 9.69 6.54 5.90
N ARG A 18 9.90 6.78 7.20
CA ARG A 18 9.39 5.93 8.29
C ARG A 18 7.90 6.10 8.53
N PHE A 19 7.21 6.84 7.65
CA PHE A 19 5.79 7.18 7.74
C PHE A 19 4.86 6.00 8.08
N PRO A 20 4.99 4.78 7.50
CA PRO A 20 4.12 3.68 7.91
C PRO A 20 4.55 3.03 9.25
N ARG A 21 5.79 3.23 9.72
CA ARG A 21 6.26 2.73 11.03
C ARG A 21 5.95 3.67 12.19
N THR A 22 5.80 4.96 11.90
CA THR A 22 5.53 6.00 12.88
C THR A 22 4.16 6.55 12.56
N MET A 23 3.11 5.99 13.17
CA MET A 23 1.74 6.50 13.03
C MET A 23 1.73 7.98 13.44
N HIS A 24 1.78 8.89 12.45
CA HIS A 24 1.67 10.31 12.71
C HIS A 24 0.23 10.58 13.21
N PRO A 25 0.00 11.50 14.18
CA PRO A 25 -1.33 11.71 14.76
C PRO A 25 -2.42 12.06 13.74
N ALA A 26 -2.03 12.70 12.63
CA ALA A 26 -2.91 13.02 11.52
C ALA A 26 -3.33 11.81 10.67
N LEU A 27 -2.79 10.60 10.92
CA LEU A 27 -3.15 9.37 10.21
C LEU A 27 -4.36 8.66 10.80
N SER A 28 -4.87 9.13 11.94
CA SER A 28 -6.09 8.58 12.53
C SER A 28 -7.29 8.73 11.59
N THR A 29 -7.27 9.73 10.69
CA THR A 29 -8.31 10.01 9.71
C THR A 29 -8.05 9.44 8.31
N ILE A 30 -6.94 8.71 8.11
CA ILE A 30 -6.62 8.10 6.80
C ILE A 30 -7.11 6.67 6.80
N ASP A 31 -7.85 6.25 5.78
CA ASP A 31 -8.37 4.89 5.64
C ASP A 31 -7.47 3.99 4.78
N ASP A 32 -6.86 4.57 3.74
CA ASP A 32 -6.01 3.89 2.78
C ASP A 32 -4.69 4.64 2.50
N VAL A 33 -3.67 3.90 2.08
CA VAL A 33 -2.35 4.43 1.69
C VAL A 33 -1.98 3.91 0.32
N GLN A 34 -1.70 4.83 -0.61
CA GLN A 34 -1.09 4.50 -1.89
C GLN A 34 0.43 4.58 -1.81
N ILE A 35 1.10 3.48 -2.13
CA ILE A 35 2.55 3.31 -2.04
C ILE A 35 3.15 3.43 -3.44
N CYS A 36 3.81 4.57 -3.68
CA CYS A 36 4.49 4.89 -4.94
C CYS A 36 6.02 5.03 -4.76
N SER A 37 6.56 4.46 -3.68
CA SER A 37 8.01 4.41 -3.40
C SER A 37 8.77 3.53 -4.42
N PRO A 38 10.10 3.51 -4.42
CA PRO A 38 10.83 2.53 -5.22
C PRO A 38 10.50 1.07 -4.85
N ASN A 39 10.38 0.17 -5.84
CA ASN A 39 9.84 -1.20 -5.70
C ASN A 39 10.38 -2.04 -4.54
N HIS A 40 11.67 -1.90 -4.19
CA HIS A 40 12.28 -2.67 -3.11
C HIS A 40 11.76 -2.28 -1.71
N MET A 41 11.04 -1.16 -1.60
CA MET A 41 10.47 -0.66 -0.35
C MET A 41 9.01 -1.12 -0.15
N TYR A 42 8.32 -1.56 -1.21
CA TYR A 42 6.90 -1.94 -1.14
C TYR A 42 6.62 -2.98 -0.06
N HIS A 43 7.50 -3.96 0.09
CA HIS A 43 7.28 -5.05 1.05
C HIS A 43 7.23 -4.55 2.49
N GLU A 44 8.17 -3.71 2.91
CA GLU A 44 8.16 -3.17 4.26
C GLU A 44 7.00 -2.19 4.47
N GLU A 45 6.77 -1.30 3.51
CA GLU A 45 5.78 -0.22 3.62
C GLU A 45 4.34 -0.76 3.60
N ALA A 46 4.04 -1.72 2.73
CA ALA A 46 2.73 -2.35 2.65
C ALA A 46 2.43 -3.16 3.91
N LEU A 47 3.37 -3.97 4.40
CA LEU A 47 3.15 -4.74 5.64
C LEU A 47 2.95 -3.83 6.85
N ALA A 48 3.73 -2.75 6.96
CA ALA A 48 3.55 -1.78 8.04
C ALA A 48 2.15 -1.13 7.97
N THR A 49 1.69 -0.78 6.77
CA THR A 49 0.35 -0.20 6.53
C THR A 49 -0.78 -1.19 6.88
N LEU A 50 -0.68 -2.43 6.42
CA LEU A 50 -1.70 -3.46 6.67
C LEU A 50 -1.75 -3.82 8.17
N ARG A 51 -0.59 -3.91 8.85
CA ARG A 51 -0.50 -4.14 10.30
C ARG A 51 -1.02 -2.94 11.12
N ALA A 52 -0.99 -1.75 10.53
CA ALA A 52 -1.60 -0.55 11.10
C ALA A 52 -3.14 -0.52 10.96
N GLY A 53 -3.75 -1.54 10.33
CA GLY A 53 -5.18 -1.61 10.11
C GLY A 53 -5.67 -0.64 9.04
N LYS A 54 -4.80 -0.31 8.08
CA LYS A 54 -5.12 0.56 6.93
C LYS A 54 -5.09 -0.23 5.64
N HIS A 55 -5.92 0.16 4.67
CA HIS A 55 -5.85 -0.39 3.33
C HIS A 55 -4.56 0.07 2.63
N ALA A 56 -4.00 -0.78 1.78
CA ALA A 56 -2.78 -0.46 1.04
C ALA A 56 -2.97 -0.71 -0.45
N VAL A 57 -2.60 0.27 -1.28
CA VAL A 57 -2.56 0.15 -2.74
C VAL A 57 -1.10 0.33 -3.17
N CYS A 58 -0.48 -0.70 -3.73
CA CYS A 58 0.88 -0.59 -4.24
C CYS A 58 0.88 -0.29 -5.75
N GLU A 59 1.78 0.61 -6.17
CA GLU A 59 2.15 0.67 -7.58
C GLU A 59 2.76 -0.65 -8.05
N LYS A 60 2.66 -0.96 -9.35
CA LYS A 60 3.19 -2.22 -9.88
C LYS A 60 4.73 -2.32 -9.71
N PRO A 61 5.28 -3.53 -9.51
CA PRO A 61 4.60 -4.83 -9.39
C PRO A 61 4.00 -5.06 -7.99
N LEU A 62 3.00 -5.96 -7.87
CA LEU A 62 2.40 -6.37 -6.58
C LEU A 62 3.43 -6.62 -5.50
N ALA A 63 4.45 -7.41 -5.84
CA ALA A 63 5.56 -7.77 -4.99
C ALA A 63 6.75 -8.18 -5.87
N MET A 64 7.96 -8.22 -5.30
CA MET A 64 9.14 -8.70 -6.04
C MET A 64 9.20 -10.24 -6.11
N THR A 65 8.47 -10.94 -5.25
CA THR A 65 8.39 -12.41 -5.23
C THR A 65 6.99 -12.88 -4.87
N SER A 66 6.64 -14.12 -5.25
CA SER A 66 5.37 -14.74 -4.86
C SER A 66 5.24 -14.93 -3.34
N ALA A 67 6.34 -15.19 -2.63
CA ALA A 67 6.35 -15.28 -1.17
C ALA A 67 5.90 -13.98 -0.50
N GLN A 68 6.41 -12.84 -0.98
CA GLN A 68 5.97 -11.53 -0.51
C GLN A 68 4.51 -11.25 -0.82
N ALA A 69 4.03 -11.63 -2.02
CA ALA A 69 2.62 -11.49 -2.38
C ALA A 69 1.69 -12.32 -1.46
N MET A 70 2.11 -13.54 -1.08
CA MET A 70 1.36 -14.36 -0.12
C MET A 70 1.34 -13.73 1.27
N GLU A 71 2.46 -13.17 1.73
CA GLU A 71 2.50 -12.50 3.03
C GLU A 71 1.55 -11.29 3.10
N PHE A 72 1.43 -10.52 2.01
CA PHE A 72 0.46 -9.42 1.97
C PHE A 72 -0.98 -9.90 2.13
N ARG A 73 -1.36 -11.00 1.45
CA ARG A 73 -2.69 -11.60 1.60
C ARG A 73 -2.92 -12.01 3.05
N ASP A 74 -1.99 -12.77 3.62
CA ASP A 74 -2.15 -13.33 4.97
C ASP A 74 -2.26 -12.22 6.03
N VAL A 75 -1.48 -11.15 5.89
CA VAL A 75 -1.55 -9.99 6.78
C VAL A 75 -2.81 -9.16 6.55
N ALA A 76 -3.23 -8.95 5.30
CA ALA A 76 -4.45 -8.22 4.98
C ALA A 76 -5.70 -8.93 5.55
N GLU A 77 -5.77 -10.26 5.40
CA GLU A 77 -6.83 -11.09 5.99
C GLU A 77 -6.81 -11.01 7.53
N ALA A 78 -5.63 -11.17 8.15
CA ALA A 78 -5.51 -11.11 9.61
C ALA A 78 -5.87 -9.73 10.19
N SER A 79 -5.59 -8.66 9.47
CA SER A 79 -5.89 -7.27 9.85
C SER A 79 -7.28 -6.80 9.40
N ALA A 80 -8.06 -7.63 8.69
CA ALA A 80 -9.35 -7.28 8.09
C ALA A 80 -9.30 -6.02 7.20
N VAL A 81 -8.23 -5.88 6.41
CA VAL A 81 -8.02 -4.78 5.46
C VAL A 81 -7.80 -5.32 4.05
N VAL A 82 -7.70 -4.42 3.07
CA VAL A 82 -7.51 -4.75 1.66
C VAL A 82 -6.12 -4.35 1.23
N HIS A 83 -5.44 -5.25 0.51
CA HIS A 83 -4.26 -4.94 -0.28
C HIS A 83 -4.61 -5.00 -1.77
N ALA A 84 -4.27 -3.95 -2.52
CA ALA A 84 -4.55 -3.86 -3.95
C ALA A 84 -3.33 -3.35 -4.72
N VAL A 85 -3.37 -3.45 -6.05
CA VAL A 85 -2.30 -2.99 -6.96
C VAL A 85 -2.86 -2.07 -8.01
N CYS A 86 -2.12 -1.01 -8.32
CA CYS A 86 -2.38 -0.17 -9.49
C CYS A 86 -1.99 -0.91 -10.78
N GLU A 87 -2.98 -1.50 -11.43
CA GLU A 87 -2.86 -2.17 -12.72
C GLU A 87 -3.07 -1.17 -13.87
N GLU A 88 -2.01 -0.45 -14.24
CA GLU A 88 -1.94 0.26 -15.52
C GLU A 88 -1.60 -0.76 -16.61
N ALA A 89 -2.58 -1.10 -17.45
CA ALA A 89 -2.51 -2.04 -18.59
C ALA A 89 -1.10 -2.21 -19.18
N TYR A 90 -0.60 -3.46 -19.30
CA TYR A 90 0.23 -4.00 -20.42
C TYR A 90 0.94 -5.34 -20.11
N ARG A 91 0.78 -6.00 -18.95
CA ARG A 91 1.53 -7.22 -18.65
C ARG A 91 0.72 -8.35 -18.04
N THR A 92 0.60 -9.43 -18.82
CA THR A 92 -0.01 -10.71 -18.47
C THR A 92 1.05 -11.68 -17.95
N ASP A 93 1.83 -11.30 -16.93
CA ASP A 93 2.72 -12.23 -16.22
C ASP A 93 1.98 -12.94 -15.07
N GLU A 94 2.43 -14.14 -14.71
CA GLU A 94 1.78 -15.03 -13.73
C GLU A 94 1.55 -14.36 -12.36
N VAL A 95 2.38 -13.37 -12.02
CA VAL A 95 2.24 -12.55 -10.80
C VAL A 95 0.95 -11.73 -10.81
N THR A 96 0.55 -11.20 -11.97
CA THR A 96 -0.74 -10.49 -12.15
C THR A 96 -1.94 -11.42 -12.00
N ALA A 97 -1.82 -12.68 -12.42
CA ALA A 97 -2.85 -13.68 -12.21
C ALA A 97 -3.03 -14.05 -10.73
N LEU A 98 -1.95 -13.99 -9.93
CA LEU A 98 -2.02 -14.06 -8.46
C LEU A 98 -2.64 -12.80 -7.86
N SER A 99 -2.38 -11.61 -8.40
CA SER A 99 -3.03 -10.35 -7.99
C SER A 99 -4.55 -10.47 -8.04
N ALA A 100 -5.12 -11.09 -9.08
CA ALA A 100 -6.56 -11.28 -9.24
C ALA A 100 -7.21 -12.11 -8.11
N ASN A 101 -6.45 -13.02 -7.48
CA ASN A 101 -6.90 -13.81 -6.33
C ASN A 101 -6.57 -13.15 -4.97
N ALA A 102 -5.62 -12.20 -4.94
CA ALA A 102 -5.24 -11.45 -3.75
C ALA A 102 -6.05 -10.15 -3.56
N VAL A 103 -6.90 -9.77 -4.53
CA VAL A 103 -7.99 -8.81 -4.28
C VAL A 103 -8.98 -9.47 -3.33
N VAL A 104 -8.68 -9.41 -2.03
CA VAL A 104 -9.61 -9.79 -0.97
C VAL A 104 -10.82 -8.87 -1.14
N ARG A 105 -11.92 -9.44 -1.65
CA ARG A 105 -13.24 -8.79 -1.68
C ARG A 105 -13.78 -8.73 -0.26
N SER A 106 -13.13 -7.95 0.58
CA SER A 106 -13.74 -7.40 1.78
C SER A 106 -14.68 -6.32 1.30
N THR A 107 -15.98 -6.57 1.38
CA THR A 107 -16.99 -5.51 1.32
C THR A 107 -16.68 -4.54 2.46
N CYS A 108 -15.92 -3.48 2.17
CA CYS A 108 -15.81 -2.34 3.05
C CYS A 108 -17.23 -1.79 3.29
N ARG A 109 -17.58 -1.64 4.56
CA ARG A 109 -18.84 -1.08 5.01
C ARG A 109 -18.64 0.39 5.34
#